data_AF-A0AA36BHV4-F1
#
_entry.id   AF-A0AA36BHV4-F1
#
_cell.length_a   1.000
_cell.length_b   1.000
_cell.length_c   1.000
_cell.angle_alpha   90.00
_cell.angle_beta   90.00
_cell.angle_gamma   90.00
#
_symmetry.space_group_name_H-M   'P 1'
#
loop_
_entity.id
_entity.type
_entity.pdbx_description
1 polymer ?
#
loop_
_entity_poly.entity_id
_entity_poly.type
_entity_poly.pdbx_seq_one_letter_code
_entity_poly.pdbx_strand_id
1 'polypeptide(L)'
;MTIATSTSGRVSTVPTTGTYSIETGNMKKSMDVKKHKLEENEKMSLFYAEEEEVDNRDAHQDLTLYKRSCSEILKLIQVIKELKTSKSKEAAAEIEEYKSNAVLQFVLLKKLNRLAHIRCKKVRESTNEDKLRIDRYHLQLQNLLYEALHLQKEITKCLEFKSKDEEVELVPIEEFYENAPEEISKPKITHNDSHQQTLARLDWELEQRKELSGELKKSQEKREKLLKEITESKDYLDSMQPKLNSILQATKPVQEYLNMPFDEIRQKHRAARHLPQPLYVLFMQASSYQEACDPDLVVSLEGDHEAARSLDMETVLEEFDSDSDNDDQDKHSSKHRRKTTESRKSDRKLQVLRKHPLSVILVIGCSAAQST
;
A
#
# COMPACT_ATOMS: atom_id res chain seq x y z
N MET A 1 18.72 -24.07 20.06
CA MET A 1 19.34 -24.04 21.39
C MET A 1 18.46 -24.90 22.29
N THR A 2 18.78 -26.18 22.42
CA THR A 2 17.99 -27.16 23.18
C THR A 2 18.72 -27.37 24.50
N ILE A 3 18.14 -26.92 25.61
CA ILE A 3 18.74 -27.00 26.95
C ILE A 3 18.15 -28.22 27.65
N ALA A 4 19.01 -29.21 27.92
CA ALA A 4 18.68 -30.40 28.68
C ALA A 4 18.87 -30.14 30.20
N THR A 5 17.92 -30.65 30.97
CA THR A 5 17.79 -30.55 32.43
C THR A 5 18.60 -31.59 33.18
N SER A 6 19.05 -31.21 34.37
CA SER A 6 19.77 -32.00 35.37
C SER A 6 18.87 -32.88 36.25
N THR A 7 19.38 -34.03 36.67
CA THR A 7 19.08 -34.80 37.92
C THR A 7 20.19 -35.85 38.08
N SER A 8 20.61 -36.40 39.21
CA SER A 8 20.52 -36.23 40.67
C SER A 8 21.41 -37.37 41.24
N GLY A 9 22.02 -37.25 42.42
CA GLY A 9 22.62 -38.42 43.08
C GLY A 9 23.65 -38.16 44.16
N ARG A 10 23.19 -38.04 45.40
CA ARG A 10 23.95 -37.90 46.65
C ARG A 10 24.08 -39.27 47.32
N VAL A 11 25.27 -39.66 47.77
CA VAL A 11 25.44 -40.70 48.82
C VAL A 11 26.58 -40.30 49.76
N SER A 12 26.29 -40.32 51.06
CA SER A 12 27.22 -40.16 52.16
C SER A 12 27.73 -41.52 52.64
N THR A 13 28.98 -41.60 53.10
CA THR A 13 29.37 -42.45 54.24
C THR A 13 30.66 -41.93 54.88
N VAL A 14 30.62 -41.79 56.20
CA VAL A 14 31.75 -41.52 57.12
C VAL A 14 32.43 -42.87 57.44
N PRO A 15 33.74 -42.90 57.78
CA PRO A 15 34.05 -43.45 59.09
C PRO A 15 35.17 -42.72 59.86
N THR A 16 34.84 -42.51 61.13
CA THR A 16 35.56 -42.67 62.41
C THR A 16 37.09 -42.81 62.46
N THR A 17 37.60 -42.09 63.45
CA THR A 17 38.94 -41.95 64.05
C THR A 17 39.75 -43.23 64.30
N GLY A 18 41.06 -43.12 64.07
CA GLY A 18 42.10 -43.90 64.72
C GLY A 18 43.34 -43.03 64.97
N THR A 19 43.60 -42.71 66.23
CA THR A 19 44.81 -42.03 66.71
C THR A 19 45.91 -43.06 66.99
N TYR A 20 47.09 -42.87 66.41
CA TYR A 20 48.36 -43.32 67.01
C TYR A 20 49.45 -42.28 66.69
N SER A 21 49.99 -41.70 67.75
CA SER A 21 51.11 -40.76 67.73
C SER A 21 52.41 -41.49 67.41
N ILE A 22 53.20 -40.93 66.48
CA ILE A 22 54.67 -40.92 66.57
C ILE A 22 55.12 -39.50 66.20
N GLU A 23 55.15 -38.63 67.19
CA GLU A 23 55.83 -37.34 67.14
C GLU A 23 57.33 -37.54 67.32
N THR A 24 58.11 -37.42 66.25
CA THR A 24 59.44 -36.79 66.27
C THR A 24 59.82 -36.47 64.83
N GLY A 25 59.66 -35.20 64.42
CA GLY A 25 60.17 -34.74 63.12
C GLY A 25 59.60 -33.41 62.58
N ASN A 26 58.50 -32.90 63.13
CA ASN A 26 57.71 -31.87 62.45
C ASN A 26 57.92 -30.40 62.91
N MET A 27 58.82 -30.13 63.85
CA MET A 27 59.05 -28.76 64.34
C MET A 27 59.82 -27.88 63.35
N LYS A 28 60.75 -28.42 62.54
CA LYS A 28 61.51 -27.62 61.56
C LYS A 28 60.63 -27.13 60.40
N LYS A 29 59.80 -28.01 59.83
CA LYS A 29 58.90 -27.69 58.70
C LYS A 29 57.81 -26.66 59.07
N SER A 30 57.28 -26.71 60.30
CA SER A 30 56.30 -25.72 60.78
C SER A 30 56.92 -24.36 61.09
N MET A 31 58.20 -24.32 61.51
CA MET A 31 58.91 -23.06 61.75
C MET A 31 59.28 -22.37 60.42
N ASP A 32 59.69 -23.12 59.40
CA ASP A 32 60.02 -22.55 58.09
C ASP A 32 58.78 -21.96 57.38
N VAL A 33 57.61 -22.60 57.47
CA VAL A 33 56.36 -22.07 56.90
C VAL A 33 55.85 -20.83 57.65
N LYS A 34 56.01 -20.79 58.98
CA LYS A 34 55.67 -19.59 59.78
C LYS A 34 56.64 -18.44 59.48
N LYS A 35 57.93 -18.72 59.30
CA LYS A 35 58.95 -17.73 58.97
C LYS A 35 58.75 -17.14 57.58
N HIS A 36 58.41 -17.96 56.58
CA HIS A 36 58.09 -17.49 55.23
C HIS A 36 56.84 -16.59 55.19
N LYS A 37 55.78 -16.93 55.96
CA LYS A 37 54.58 -16.10 56.08
C LYS A 37 54.83 -14.78 56.81
N LEU A 38 55.70 -14.76 57.81
CA LEU A 38 56.13 -13.53 58.49
C LEU A 38 56.94 -12.64 57.54
N GLU A 39 57.88 -13.21 56.79
CA GLU A 39 58.65 -12.47 55.78
C GLU A 39 57.78 -11.94 54.63
N GLU A 40 56.75 -12.68 54.21
CA GLU A 40 55.75 -12.19 53.24
C GLU A 40 54.91 -11.05 53.81
N ASN A 41 54.45 -11.15 55.06
CA ASN A 41 53.71 -10.06 55.72
C ASN A 41 54.57 -8.81 55.91
N GLU A 42 55.84 -8.95 56.29
CA GLU A 42 56.78 -7.83 56.42
C GLU A 42 57.08 -7.18 55.07
N LYS A 43 57.26 -7.97 54.00
CA LYS A 43 57.41 -7.46 52.63
C LYS A 43 56.16 -6.76 52.13
N MET A 44 54.97 -7.27 52.45
CA MET A 44 53.69 -6.62 52.14
C MET A 44 53.54 -5.31 52.92
N SER A 45 53.86 -5.29 54.22
CA SER A 45 53.83 -4.08 55.03
C SER A 45 54.82 -3.02 54.53
N LEU A 46 56.03 -3.43 54.11
CA LEU A 46 57.01 -2.54 53.49
C LEU A 46 56.55 -2.04 52.11
N PHE A 47 55.87 -2.89 51.33
CA PHE A 47 55.30 -2.52 50.04
C PHE A 47 54.20 -1.47 50.19
N TYR A 48 53.27 -1.64 51.14
CA TYR A 48 52.23 -0.65 51.44
C TYR A 48 52.81 0.65 52.00
N ALA A 49 53.84 0.57 52.86
CA ALA A 49 54.54 1.75 53.37
C ALA A 49 55.26 2.52 52.25
N GLU A 50 55.84 1.83 51.28
CA GLU A 50 56.46 2.46 50.11
C GLU A 50 55.42 3.04 49.14
N GLU A 51 54.25 2.42 48.98
CA GLU A 51 53.13 2.99 48.20
C GLU A 51 52.61 4.30 48.82
N GLU A 52 52.42 4.34 50.14
CA GLU A 52 52.09 5.57 50.87
C GLU A 52 53.20 6.63 50.76
N GLU A 53 54.47 6.21 50.73
CA GLU A 53 55.60 7.11 50.52
C GLU A 53 55.58 7.72 49.11
N VAL A 54 55.18 6.96 48.09
CA VAL A 54 55.06 7.45 46.70
C VAL A 54 54.00 8.53 46.57
N ASP A 55 52.89 8.41 47.31
CA ASP A 55 51.77 9.37 47.26
C ASP A 55 52.11 10.72 47.90
N ASN A 56 52.90 10.69 48.96
CA ASN A 56 53.29 11.90 49.69
C ASN A 56 54.50 12.63 49.06
N ARG A 57 55.26 11.96 48.19
CA ARG A 57 56.49 12.51 47.59
C ARG A 57 56.27 13.06 46.19
N ASP A 58 56.80 14.25 45.95
CA ASP A 58 56.79 14.87 44.62
C ASP A 58 57.76 14.17 43.65
N ALA A 59 57.25 13.83 42.47
CA ALA A 59 58.02 13.18 41.41
C ALA A 59 59.17 14.04 40.88
N HIS A 60 59.00 15.37 40.85
CA HIS A 60 60.05 16.28 40.40
C HIS A 60 61.18 16.40 41.44
N GLN A 61 60.84 16.41 42.72
CA GLN A 61 61.83 16.39 43.81
C GLN A 61 62.62 15.08 43.85
N ASP A 62 61.96 13.93 43.66
CA ASP A 62 62.66 12.64 43.57
C ASP A 62 63.63 12.60 42.36
N LEU A 63 63.26 13.20 41.23
CA LEU A 63 64.13 13.28 40.06
C LEU A 63 65.34 14.21 40.28
N THR A 64 65.19 15.31 41.02
CA THR A 64 66.33 16.18 41.37
C THR A 64 67.27 15.49 42.36
N LEU A 65 66.72 14.78 43.35
CA LEU A 65 67.50 13.93 44.28
C LEU A 65 68.25 12.83 43.54
N TYR A 66 67.61 12.15 42.59
CA TYR A 66 68.25 11.13 41.75
C TYR A 66 69.45 11.70 40.99
N LYS A 67 69.28 12.85 40.32
CA LYS A 67 70.37 13.52 39.60
C LYS A 67 71.51 13.94 40.55
N ARG A 68 71.16 14.41 41.75
CA ARG A 68 72.13 14.79 42.78
C ARG A 68 72.93 13.59 43.26
N SER A 69 72.29 12.47 43.61
CA SER A 69 72.96 11.23 44.01
C SER A 69 73.87 10.67 42.91
N CYS A 70 73.45 10.72 41.63
CA CYS A 70 74.34 10.36 40.51
C CYS A 70 75.58 11.27 40.44
N SER A 71 75.40 12.58 40.62
CA SER A 71 76.52 13.55 40.61
C SER A 71 77.47 13.34 41.80
N GLU A 72 76.94 13.02 42.98
CA GLU A 72 77.70 12.72 44.18
C GLU A 72 78.49 11.41 44.03
N ILE A 73 77.89 10.36 43.47
CA ILE A 73 78.61 9.11 43.15
C ILE A 73 79.75 9.36 42.16
N LEU A 74 79.53 10.15 41.11
CA LEU A 74 80.58 10.49 40.15
C LEU A 74 81.76 11.21 40.82
N LYS A 75 81.48 12.16 41.71
CA LYS A 75 82.51 12.86 42.51
C LYS A 75 83.27 11.90 43.43
N LEU A 76 82.55 11.02 44.15
CA LEU A 76 83.16 10.02 45.02
C LEU A 76 84.07 9.06 44.23
N ILE A 77 83.66 8.63 43.04
CA ILE A 77 84.47 7.77 42.17
C ILE A 77 85.73 8.52 41.68
N GLN A 78 85.62 9.81 41.35
CA GLN A 78 86.77 10.65 40.97
C GLN A 78 87.78 10.78 42.13
N VAL A 79 87.32 11.08 43.33
CA VAL A 79 88.16 11.19 44.53
C VAL A 79 88.84 9.86 44.86
N ILE A 80 88.11 8.73 44.78
CA ILE A 80 88.69 7.39 44.97
C ILE A 80 89.77 7.10 43.91
N LYS A 81 89.57 7.53 42.66
CA LYS A 81 90.56 7.36 41.59
C LYS A 81 91.84 8.15 41.87
N GLU A 82 91.71 9.41 42.30
CA GLU A 82 92.84 10.28 42.64
C GLU A 82 93.64 9.74 43.85
N LEU A 83 92.95 9.34 44.92
CA LEU A 83 93.57 8.72 46.11
C LEU A 83 94.28 7.40 45.81
N LYS A 84 93.78 6.62 44.83
CA LYS A 84 94.47 5.41 44.36
C LYS A 84 95.75 5.70 43.58
N THR A 85 95.82 6.84 42.88
CA THR A 85 97.01 7.24 42.12
C THR A 85 98.14 7.81 42.99
N SER A 86 97.82 8.40 44.14
CA SER A 86 98.80 9.05 45.04
C SER A 86 99.54 8.12 46.03
N LYS A 87 99.16 6.83 46.13
CA LYS A 87 99.84 5.75 46.90
C LYS A 87 100.29 6.13 48.34
N SER A 88 99.44 6.81 49.13
CA SER A 88 99.67 7.03 50.57
C SER A 88 99.13 5.87 51.43
N LYS A 89 99.73 5.57 52.59
CA LYS A 89 99.27 4.53 53.53
C LYS A 89 97.99 4.92 54.28
N GLU A 90 97.71 6.22 54.45
CA GLU A 90 96.46 6.75 55.03
C GLU A 90 95.29 6.71 54.02
N ALA A 91 95.59 6.63 52.72
CA ALA A 91 94.58 6.58 51.67
C ALA A 91 93.70 5.31 51.76
N ALA A 92 94.16 4.23 52.38
CA ALA A 92 93.38 2.99 52.49
C ALA A 92 92.13 3.15 53.37
N ALA A 93 92.22 3.90 54.48
CA ALA A 93 91.11 4.14 55.39
C ALA A 93 90.09 5.12 54.77
N GLU A 94 90.57 6.21 54.17
CA GLU A 94 89.72 7.19 53.47
C GLU A 94 89.00 6.57 52.26
N ILE A 95 89.66 5.68 51.52
CA ILE A 95 89.04 4.95 50.40
C ILE A 95 87.88 4.08 50.88
N GLU A 96 87.98 3.42 52.05
CA GLU A 96 86.86 2.65 52.61
C GLU A 96 85.69 3.54 53.05
N GLU A 97 85.96 4.73 53.57
CA GLU A 97 84.93 5.71 53.91
C GLU A 97 84.23 6.27 52.66
N TYR A 98 84.97 6.61 51.60
CA TYR A 98 84.36 7.04 50.35
C TYR A 98 83.57 5.91 49.65
N LYS A 99 84.00 4.65 49.80
CA LYS A 99 83.24 3.49 49.34
C LYS A 99 81.93 3.31 50.12
N SER A 100 81.94 3.42 51.44
CA SER A 100 80.73 3.29 52.26
C SER A 100 79.73 4.40 51.91
N ASN A 101 80.19 5.63 51.73
CA ASN A 101 79.39 6.76 51.25
C ASN A 101 78.83 6.51 49.84
N ALA A 102 79.61 5.94 48.91
CA ALA A 102 79.11 5.59 47.58
C ALA A 102 78.05 4.48 47.64
N VAL A 103 78.23 3.46 48.48
CA VAL A 103 77.24 2.40 48.69
C VAL A 103 75.94 2.97 49.25
N LEU A 104 75.99 3.91 50.20
CA LEU A 104 74.80 4.59 50.72
C LEU A 104 74.04 5.34 49.61
N GLN A 105 74.75 6.04 48.72
CA GLN A 105 74.15 6.71 47.57
C GLN A 105 73.54 5.72 46.56
N PHE A 106 74.15 4.54 46.37
CA PHE A 106 73.56 3.46 45.57
C PHE A 106 72.29 2.88 46.19
N VAL A 107 72.22 2.75 47.51
CA VAL A 107 70.99 2.34 48.22
C VAL A 107 69.89 3.37 48.00
N LEU A 108 70.21 4.66 48.11
CA LEU A 108 69.27 5.75 47.82
C LEU A 108 68.77 5.71 46.36
N LEU A 109 69.65 5.48 45.38
CA LEU A 109 69.28 5.30 43.97
C LEU A 109 68.34 4.10 43.75
N LYS A 110 68.63 2.97 44.39
CA LYS A 110 67.76 1.78 44.32
C LYS A 110 66.38 2.07 44.92
N LYS A 111 66.32 2.79 46.04
CA LYS A 111 65.05 3.23 46.64
C LYS A 111 64.27 4.13 45.69
N LEU A 112 64.90 5.18 45.14
CA LEU A 112 64.28 6.10 44.17
C LEU A 112 63.75 5.37 42.92
N ASN A 113 64.50 4.38 42.41
CA ASN A 113 64.09 3.57 41.27
C ASN A 113 62.86 2.70 41.59
N ARG A 114 62.84 2.09 42.79
CA ARG A 114 61.68 1.31 43.27
C ARG A 114 60.43 2.18 43.38
N LEU A 115 60.54 3.37 43.99
CA LEU A 115 59.45 4.34 44.10
C LEU A 115 58.93 4.76 42.71
N ALA A 116 59.82 4.98 41.74
CA ALA A 116 59.43 5.31 40.37
C ALA A 116 58.64 4.17 39.70
N HIS A 117 59.05 2.91 39.87
CA HIS A 117 58.30 1.77 39.34
C HIS A 117 56.92 1.62 39.98
N ILE A 118 56.82 1.81 41.29
CA ILE A 118 55.54 1.79 42.02
C ILE A 118 54.62 2.90 41.50
N ARG A 119 55.14 4.14 41.36
CA ARG A 119 54.39 5.27 40.81
C ARG A 119 53.86 4.98 39.39
N CYS A 120 54.70 4.45 38.51
CA CYS A 120 54.30 4.07 37.15
C CYS A 120 53.22 2.97 37.14
N LYS A 121 53.36 1.97 38.01
CA LYS A 121 52.36 0.89 38.14
C LYS A 121 51.01 1.46 38.57
N LYS A 122 50.99 2.30 39.61
CA LYS A 122 49.77 2.92 40.13
C LYS A 122 49.04 3.76 39.09
N VAL A 123 49.77 4.63 38.36
CA VAL A 123 49.16 5.44 37.28
C VAL A 123 48.59 4.54 36.18
N ARG A 124 49.30 3.47 35.81
CA ARG A 124 48.83 2.53 34.79
C ARG A 124 47.57 1.79 35.21
N GLU A 125 47.50 1.33 36.46
CA GLU A 125 46.32 0.65 37.01
C GLU A 125 45.12 1.60 37.09
N SER A 126 45.30 2.80 37.67
CA SER A 126 44.26 3.83 37.74
C SER A 126 43.72 4.21 36.35
N THR A 127 44.61 4.44 35.38
CA THR A 127 44.20 4.80 34.01
C THR A 127 43.45 3.64 33.34
N ASN A 128 43.84 2.40 33.62
CA ASN A 128 43.16 1.22 33.08
C ASN A 128 41.77 1.03 33.71
N GLU A 129 41.63 1.28 35.02
CA GLU A 129 40.33 1.24 35.70
C GLU A 129 39.36 2.29 35.14
N ASP A 130 39.82 3.52 34.94
CA ASP A 130 39.01 4.58 34.36
C ASP A 130 38.64 4.28 32.90
N LYS A 131 39.58 3.72 32.12
CA LYS A 131 39.29 3.23 30.77
C LYS A 131 38.18 2.18 30.78
N LEU A 132 38.28 1.17 31.64
CA LEU A 132 37.25 0.12 31.75
C LEU A 132 35.89 0.70 32.18
N ARG A 133 35.89 1.74 33.01
CA ARG A 133 34.67 2.45 33.41
C ARG A 133 34.04 3.17 32.22
N ILE A 134 34.85 3.86 31.41
CA ILE A 134 34.40 4.52 30.18
C ILE A 134 33.86 3.49 29.19
N ASP A 135 34.54 2.36 28.99
CA ASP A 135 34.09 1.30 28.09
C ASP A 135 32.71 0.75 28.49
N ARG A 136 32.45 0.62 29.80
CA ARG A 136 31.13 0.23 30.32
C ARG A 136 30.04 1.27 30.00
N TYR A 137 30.32 2.55 30.22
CA TYR A 137 29.38 3.62 29.88
C TYR A 137 29.14 3.73 28.37
N HIS A 138 30.19 3.55 27.57
CA HIS A 138 30.08 3.53 26.11
C HIS A 138 29.19 2.36 25.66
N LEU A 139 29.33 1.17 26.26
CA LEU A 139 28.44 0.05 25.97
C LEU A 139 26.98 0.34 26.33
N GLN A 140 26.72 0.96 27.49
CA GLN A 140 25.37 1.38 27.87
C GLN A 140 24.78 2.40 26.88
N LEU A 141 25.59 3.37 26.44
CA LEU A 141 25.18 4.34 25.43
C LEU A 141 24.84 3.65 24.10
N GLN A 142 25.65 2.69 23.64
CA GLN A 142 25.38 1.94 22.42
C GLN A 142 24.06 1.15 22.51
N ASN A 143 23.76 0.54 23.66
CA ASN A 143 22.48 -0.14 23.88
C ASN A 143 21.29 0.83 23.78
N LEU A 144 21.38 2.00 24.41
CA LEU A 144 20.33 3.02 24.35
C LEU A 144 20.17 3.61 22.95
N LEU A 145 21.26 3.83 22.22
CA LEU A 145 21.21 4.29 20.84
C LEU A 145 20.53 3.25 19.94
N TYR A 146 20.81 1.97 20.15
CA TYR A 146 20.14 0.90 19.43
C TYR A 146 18.64 0.86 19.74
N GLU A 147 18.25 1.00 21.00
CA GLU A 147 16.84 1.07 21.41
C GLU A 147 16.13 2.27 20.78
N ALA A 148 16.73 3.47 20.85
CA ALA A 148 16.20 4.67 20.22
C ALA A 148 16.04 4.50 18.71
N LEU A 149 17.02 3.89 18.04
CA LEU A 149 16.95 3.61 16.61
C LEU A 149 15.84 2.60 16.28
N HIS A 150 15.67 1.56 17.11
CA HIS A 150 14.60 0.59 16.94
C HIS A 150 13.23 1.23 17.10
N LEU A 151 13.03 2.01 18.15
CA LEU A 151 11.78 2.75 18.39
C LEU A 151 11.50 3.73 17.25
N GLN A 152 12.51 4.45 16.76
CA GLN A 152 12.33 5.35 15.61
C GLN A 152 11.89 4.58 14.36
N LYS A 153 12.49 3.41 14.08
CA LYS A 153 12.09 2.54 12.96
C LYS A 153 10.65 2.05 13.11
N GLU A 154 10.27 1.71 14.33
CA GLU A 154 8.91 1.27 14.64
C GLU A 154 7.90 2.41 14.46
N ILE A 155 8.22 3.63 14.93
CA ILE A 155 7.41 4.83 14.69
C ILE A 155 7.26 5.10 13.19
N THR A 156 8.35 5.08 12.42
CA THR A 156 8.25 5.27 10.95
C THR A 156 7.39 4.20 10.31
N LYS A 157 7.50 2.95 10.74
CA LYS A 157 6.65 1.86 10.24
C LYS A 157 5.17 2.08 10.59
N CYS A 158 4.88 2.59 11.78
CA CYS A 158 3.53 2.96 12.19
C CYS A 158 2.99 4.18 11.41
N LEU A 159 3.84 5.15 11.06
CA LEU A 159 3.46 6.31 10.25
C LEU A 159 3.30 5.97 8.76
N GLU A 160 4.03 4.98 8.26
CA GLU A 160 3.87 4.44 6.90
C GLU A 160 2.60 3.61 6.75
N PHE A 161 1.92 3.27 7.86
CA PHE A 161 0.63 2.61 7.79
C PHE A 161 -0.40 3.59 7.22
N LYS A 162 -0.75 3.37 5.95
CA LYS A 162 -1.87 4.04 5.30
C LYS A 162 -3.11 3.18 5.46
N SER A 163 -4.12 3.70 6.14
CA SER A 163 -5.44 3.05 6.14
C SER A 163 -6.09 3.24 4.78
N LYS A 164 -6.91 2.28 4.38
CA LYS A 164 -7.72 2.38 3.15
C LYS A 164 -8.71 3.54 3.19
N ASP A 165 -8.99 4.05 4.39
CA ASP A 165 -9.93 5.14 4.63
C ASP A 165 -9.42 6.48 4.06
N GLU A 166 -8.12 6.63 3.80
CA GLU A 166 -7.54 7.84 3.19
C GLU A 166 -7.86 7.98 1.69
N GLU A 167 -8.14 6.88 1.00
CA GLU A 167 -8.43 6.86 -0.44
C GLU A 167 -9.93 6.99 -0.74
N VAL A 168 -10.79 6.92 0.29
CA VAL A 168 -12.23 6.99 0.10
C VAL A 168 -12.65 8.44 -0.10
N GLU A 169 -13.15 8.75 -1.29
CA GLU A 169 -13.81 10.02 -1.57
C GLU A 169 -15.13 10.08 -0.79
N LEU A 170 -15.21 11.02 0.14
CA LEU A 170 -16.35 11.21 1.04
C LEU A 170 -17.22 12.39 0.58
N VAL A 171 -18.54 12.30 0.77
CA VAL A 171 -19.52 13.36 0.44
C VAL A 171 -19.16 14.68 1.13
N PRO A 172 -19.07 15.82 0.43
CA PRO A 172 -18.64 17.10 0.99
C PRO A 172 -19.30 17.44 2.34
N ILE A 173 -18.54 18.12 3.20
CA ILE A 173 -18.96 18.44 4.57
C ILE A 173 -20.27 19.24 4.59
N GLU A 174 -20.44 20.14 3.62
CA GLU A 174 -21.63 20.99 3.47
C GLU A 174 -22.86 20.13 3.19
N GLU A 175 -22.81 19.27 2.18
CA GLU A 175 -23.90 18.35 1.82
C GLU A 175 -24.23 17.36 2.94
N PHE A 176 -23.23 16.93 3.71
CA PHE A 176 -23.43 16.07 4.87
C PHE A 176 -24.27 16.76 5.95
N TYR A 177 -23.93 17.98 6.36
CA TYR A 177 -24.68 18.67 7.42
C TYR A 177 -26.07 19.13 6.95
N GLU A 178 -26.28 19.34 5.66
CA GLU A 178 -27.58 19.70 5.09
C GLU A 178 -28.55 18.52 4.99
N ASN A 179 -28.06 17.34 4.57
CA ASN A 179 -28.90 16.21 4.23
C ASN A 179 -28.88 15.07 5.25
N ALA A 180 -27.90 15.02 6.15
CA ALA A 180 -27.83 13.96 7.15
C ALA A 180 -28.80 14.18 8.32
N PRO A 181 -29.53 13.14 8.76
CA PRO A 181 -30.35 13.19 9.95
C PRO A 181 -29.53 13.62 11.19
N GLU A 182 -30.14 14.41 12.08
CA GLU A 182 -29.50 14.89 13.31
C GLU A 182 -29.03 13.76 14.24
N GLU A 183 -29.67 12.58 14.15
CA GLU A 183 -29.29 11.36 14.88
C GLU A 183 -27.89 10.85 14.51
N ILE A 184 -27.44 11.09 13.27
CA ILE A 184 -26.13 10.64 12.75
C ILE A 184 -25.16 11.82 12.72
N SER A 185 -25.63 12.97 12.24
CA SER A 185 -24.82 14.19 12.08
C SER A 185 -24.26 14.71 13.41
N LYS A 186 -25.02 14.61 14.50
CA LYS A 186 -24.64 15.02 15.87
C LYS A 186 -23.73 16.28 15.92
N PRO A 187 -24.19 17.42 15.36
CA PRO A 187 -23.34 18.59 15.09
C PRO A 187 -22.60 19.14 16.31
N LYS A 188 -23.15 18.95 17.51
CA LYS A 188 -22.54 19.38 18.78
C LYS A 188 -21.20 18.69 19.09
N ILE A 189 -20.99 17.49 18.57
CA ILE A 189 -19.83 16.65 18.85
C ILE A 189 -18.90 16.63 17.63
N THR A 190 -19.47 16.51 16.44
CA THR A 190 -18.74 16.41 15.16
C THR A 190 -18.08 17.72 14.73
N HIS A 191 -18.59 18.90 15.10
CA HIS A 191 -17.89 20.16 14.82
C HIS A 191 -16.60 20.36 15.63
N ASN A 192 -16.50 19.72 16.80
CA ASN A 192 -15.35 19.91 17.71
C ASN A 192 -14.23 18.89 17.47
N ASP A 193 -14.54 17.74 16.86
CA ASP A 193 -13.59 16.64 16.63
C ASP A 193 -13.65 16.14 15.19
N SER A 194 -12.56 16.37 14.44
CA SER A 194 -12.39 15.96 13.04
C SER A 194 -12.54 14.46 12.84
N HIS A 195 -12.06 13.63 13.77
CA HIS A 195 -12.17 12.17 13.65
C HIS A 195 -13.62 11.71 13.84
N GLN A 196 -14.36 12.32 14.77
CA GLN A 196 -15.77 12.01 14.94
C GLN A 196 -16.61 12.51 13.77
N GLN A 197 -16.21 13.63 13.16
CA GLN A 197 -16.81 14.11 11.92
C GLN A 197 -16.64 13.12 10.75
N THR A 198 -15.44 12.56 10.55
CA THR A 198 -15.22 11.57 9.48
C THR A 198 -15.95 10.27 9.74
N LEU A 199 -16.02 9.79 10.99
CA LEU A 199 -16.81 8.62 11.35
C LEU A 199 -18.30 8.82 11.07
N ALA A 200 -18.87 9.95 11.49
CA ALA A 200 -20.28 10.24 11.24
C ALA A 200 -20.61 10.34 9.74
N ARG A 201 -19.69 10.89 8.94
CA ARG A 201 -19.80 10.91 7.47
C ARG A 201 -19.79 9.49 6.87
N LEU A 202 -18.87 8.64 7.33
CA LEU A 202 -18.79 7.24 6.90
C LEU A 202 -20.05 6.45 7.25
N ASP A 203 -20.59 6.63 8.45
CA ASP A 203 -21.81 5.96 8.91
C ASP A 203 -23.01 6.38 8.05
N TRP A 204 -23.14 7.67 7.76
CA TRP A 204 -24.20 8.17 6.89
C TRP A 204 -24.10 7.65 5.45
N GLU A 205 -22.91 7.65 4.85
CA GLU A 205 -22.72 7.05 3.52
C GLU A 205 -23.02 5.57 3.50
N LEU A 206 -22.66 4.84 4.57
CA LEU A 206 -22.94 3.43 4.70
C LEU A 206 -24.45 3.19 4.70
N GLU A 207 -25.20 3.98 5.46
CA GLU A 207 -26.67 3.92 5.46
C GLU A 207 -27.27 4.25 4.08
N GLN A 208 -26.80 5.32 3.43
CA GLN A 208 -27.24 5.64 2.07
C GLN A 208 -26.96 4.51 1.08
N ARG A 209 -25.76 3.91 1.12
CA ARG A 209 -25.42 2.78 0.24
C ARG A 209 -26.29 1.57 0.52
N LYS A 210 -26.69 1.32 1.78
CA LYS A 210 -27.65 0.27 2.13
C LYS A 210 -29.05 0.57 1.57
N GLU A 211 -29.53 1.79 1.70
CA GLU A 211 -30.83 2.21 1.16
C GLU A 211 -30.86 2.09 -0.36
N LEU A 212 -29.87 2.67 -1.06
CA LEU A 212 -29.73 2.57 -2.52
C LEU A 212 -29.61 1.13 -3.00
N SER A 213 -28.87 0.28 -2.29
CA SER A 213 -28.81 -1.16 -2.60
C SER A 213 -30.18 -1.83 -2.45
N GLY A 214 -30.94 -1.44 -1.42
CA GLY A 214 -32.32 -1.89 -1.22
C GLY A 214 -33.26 -1.45 -2.34
N GLU A 215 -33.18 -0.19 -2.76
CA GLU A 215 -33.97 0.35 -3.88
C GLU A 215 -33.61 -0.31 -5.21
N LEU A 216 -32.31 -0.49 -5.48
CA LEU A 216 -31.83 -1.18 -6.66
C LEU A 216 -32.38 -2.61 -6.72
N LYS A 217 -32.35 -3.36 -5.60
CA LYS A 217 -32.95 -4.71 -5.54
C LYS A 217 -34.45 -4.68 -5.80
N LYS A 218 -35.19 -3.76 -5.17
CA LYS A 218 -36.64 -3.59 -5.41
C LYS A 218 -36.93 -3.27 -6.88
N SER A 219 -36.12 -2.42 -7.50
CA SER A 219 -36.24 -2.05 -8.92
C SER A 219 -35.90 -3.24 -9.85
N GLN A 220 -34.86 -4.01 -9.51
CA GLN A 220 -34.52 -5.24 -10.23
C GLN A 220 -35.65 -6.27 -10.16
N GLU A 221 -36.24 -6.49 -8.99
CA GLU A 221 -37.38 -7.39 -8.82
C GLU A 221 -38.60 -6.93 -9.65
N LYS A 222 -38.89 -5.62 -9.68
CA LYS A 222 -39.95 -5.05 -10.53
C LYS A 222 -39.65 -5.29 -12.01
N ARG A 223 -38.42 -5.03 -12.44
CA ARG A 223 -37.96 -5.29 -13.82
C ARG A 223 -38.12 -6.76 -14.20
N GLU A 224 -37.75 -7.68 -13.31
CA GLU A 224 -37.91 -9.12 -13.55
C GLU A 224 -39.37 -9.55 -13.64
N LYS A 225 -40.26 -8.99 -12.80
CA LYS A 225 -41.71 -9.24 -12.88
C LYS A 225 -42.28 -8.76 -14.21
N LEU A 226 -41.96 -7.52 -14.61
CA LEU A 226 -42.40 -6.97 -15.89
C LEU A 226 -41.86 -7.77 -17.08
N LEU A 227 -40.60 -8.21 -17.02
CA LEU A 227 -40.03 -9.07 -18.06
C LEU A 227 -40.78 -10.40 -18.18
N LYS A 228 -41.16 -11.02 -17.04
CA LYS A 228 -41.98 -12.24 -17.04
C LYS A 228 -43.37 -11.99 -17.64
N GLU A 229 -44.04 -10.92 -17.24
CA GLU A 229 -45.36 -10.53 -17.79
C GLU A 229 -45.29 -10.28 -19.30
N ILE A 230 -44.21 -9.64 -19.78
CA ILE A 230 -43.96 -9.43 -21.21
C ILE A 230 -43.73 -10.77 -21.92
N THR A 231 -42.94 -11.68 -21.35
CA THR A 231 -42.72 -13.00 -21.97
C THR A 231 -44.01 -13.82 -22.01
N GLU A 232 -44.82 -13.82 -20.94
CA GLU A 232 -46.11 -14.51 -20.91
C GLU A 232 -47.07 -13.92 -21.95
N SER A 233 -47.10 -12.59 -22.09
CA SER A 233 -47.91 -11.90 -23.10
C SER A 233 -47.44 -12.22 -24.53
N LYS A 234 -46.13 -12.30 -24.75
CA LYS A 234 -45.54 -12.71 -26.04
C LYS A 234 -45.89 -14.16 -26.36
N ASP A 235 -45.68 -15.08 -25.43
CA ASP A 235 -46.02 -16.50 -25.60
C ASP A 235 -47.52 -16.67 -25.88
N TYR A 236 -48.37 -15.87 -25.23
CA TYR A 236 -49.81 -15.84 -25.50
C TYR A 236 -50.11 -15.40 -26.94
N LEU A 237 -49.51 -14.29 -27.40
CA LEU A 237 -49.67 -13.79 -28.77
C LEU A 237 -49.13 -14.78 -29.81
N ASP A 238 -47.96 -15.37 -29.57
CA ASP A 238 -47.34 -16.39 -30.41
C ASP A 238 -48.20 -17.66 -30.46
N SER A 239 -48.92 -17.99 -29.38
CA SER A 239 -49.89 -19.08 -29.37
C SER A 239 -51.21 -18.74 -30.10
N MET A 240 -51.55 -17.45 -30.20
CA MET A 240 -52.78 -16.98 -30.85
C MET A 240 -52.64 -16.94 -32.37
N GLN A 241 -51.49 -16.53 -32.89
CA GLN A 241 -51.21 -16.48 -34.33
C GLN A 241 -51.49 -17.79 -35.08
N PRO A 242 -51.04 -18.99 -34.65
CA PRO A 242 -51.36 -20.24 -35.32
C PRO A 242 -52.84 -20.63 -35.21
N LYS A 243 -53.52 -20.29 -34.09
CA LYS A 243 -54.97 -20.52 -33.94
C LYS A 243 -55.76 -19.68 -34.95
N LEU A 244 -55.42 -18.40 -35.08
CA LEU A 244 -56.03 -17.51 -36.08
C LEU A 244 -55.74 -17.99 -37.51
N ASN A 245 -54.52 -18.41 -37.80
CA ASN A 245 -54.18 -18.99 -39.11
C ASN A 245 -54.96 -20.27 -39.38
N SER A 246 -55.14 -21.13 -38.39
CA SER A 246 -55.97 -22.35 -38.52
C SER A 246 -57.42 -22.01 -38.84
N ILE A 247 -58.02 -21.03 -38.16
CA ILE A 247 -59.36 -20.53 -38.46
C ILE A 247 -59.41 -20.00 -39.90
N LEU A 248 -58.44 -19.17 -40.30
CA LEU A 248 -58.37 -18.60 -41.64
C LEU A 248 -58.32 -19.70 -42.70
N GLN A 249 -57.47 -20.72 -42.55
CA GLN A 249 -57.40 -21.86 -43.47
C GLN A 249 -58.71 -22.66 -43.49
N ALA A 250 -59.34 -22.88 -42.33
CA ALA A 250 -60.62 -23.58 -42.24
C ALA A 250 -61.76 -22.82 -42.96
N THR A 251 -61.70 -21.48 -43.01
CA THR A 251 -62.70 -20.66 -43.72
C THR A 251 -62.53 -20.60 -45.23
N LYS A 252 -61.35 -20.90 -45.78
CA LYS A 252 -61.08 -20.86 -47.23
C LYS A 252 -62.05 -21.67 -48.11
N PRO A 253 -62.37 -22.94 -47.83
CA PRO A 253 -63.30 -23.69 -48.68
C PRO A 253 -64.71 -23.09 -48.71
N VAL A 254 -65.13 -22.43 -47.62
CA VAL A 254 -66.40 -21.69 -47.58
C VAL A 254 -66.32 -20.42 -48.43
N GLN A 255 -65.19 -19.71 -48.39
CA GLN A 255 -64.94 -18.53 -49.22
C GLN A 255 -64.95 -18.89 -50.72
N GLU A 256 -64.31 -19.99 -51.10
CA GLU A 256 -64.30 -20.51 -52.47
C GLU A 256 -65.70 -20.94 -52.92
N TYR A 257 -66.46 -21.62 -52.05
CA TYR A 257 -67.83 -22.04 -52.37
C TYR A 257 -68.79 -20.86 -52.55
N LEU A 258 -68.63 -19.79 -51.76
CA LEU A 258 -69.46 -18.59 -51.82
C LEU A 258 -68.90 -17.53 -52.80
N ASN A 259 -67.84 -17.82 -53.56
CA ASN A 259 -67.14 -16.88 -54.46
C ASN A 259 -66.80 -15.54 -53.78
N MET A 260 -66.30 -15.57 -52.54
CA MET A 260 -65.93 -14.37 -51.78
C MET A 260 -64.40 -14.24 -51.64
N PRO A 261 -63.73 -13.42 -52.48
CA PRO A 261 -62.26 -13.33 -52.54
C PRO A 261 -61.67 -12.43 -51.44
N PHE A 262 -61.98 -12.69 -50.16
CA PHE A 262 -61.49 -11.87 -49.04
C PHE A 262 -59.96 -11.86 -48.91
N ASP A 263 -59.29 -12.94 -49.29
CA ASP A 263 -57.82 -13.03 -49.23
C ASP A 263 -57.15 -12.12 -50.27
N GLU A 264 -57.68 -12.04 -51.50
CA GLU A 264 -57.19 -11.15 -52.55
C GLU A 264 -57.47 -9.68 -52.22
N ILE A 265 -58.68 -9.39 -51.73
CA ILE A 265 -59.06 -8.07 -51.23
C ILE A 265 -58.11 -7.63 -50.10
N ARG A 266 -57.80 -8.52 -49.15
CA ARG A 266 -56.86 -8.24 -48.06
C ARG A 266 -55.44 -8.01 -48.56
N GLN A 267 -54.98 -8.73 -49.59
CA GLN A 267 -53.67 -8.50 -50.20
C GLN A 267 -53.61 -7.14 -50.90
N LYS A 268 -54.65 -6.78 -51.66
CA LYS A 268 -54.79 -5.46 -52.29
C LYS A 268 -54.77 -4.34 -51.24
N HIS A 269 -55.49 -4.50 -50.13
CA HIS A 269 -55.46 -3.52 -49.03
C HIS A 269 -54.10 -3.45 -48.32
N ARG A 270 -53.39 -4.57 -48.13
CA ARG A 270 -52.03 -4.56 -47.56
C ARG A 270 -51.05 -3.82 -48.47
N ALA A 271 -51.14 -4.03 -49.78
CA ALA A 271 -50.34 -3.29 -50.75
C ALA A 271 -50.72 -1.80 -50.75
N ALA A 272 -52.01 -1.48 -50.61
CA ALA A 272 -52.50 -0.11 -50.57
C ALA A 272 -52.10 0.66 -49.31
N ARG A 273 -51.76 0.00 -48.19
CA ARG A 273 -51.32 0.69 -46.96
C ARG A 273 -50.05 1.53 -47.13
N HIS A 274 -49.21 1.16 -48.10
CA HIS A 274 -47.98 1.90 -48.42
C HIS A 274 -48.22 3.03 -49.44
N LEU A 275 -49.48 3.37 -49.74
CA LEU A 275 -49.82 4.53 -50.55
C LEU A 275 -49.90 5.79 -49.68
N PRO A 276 -49.52 6.96 -50.22
CA PRO A 276 -49.80 8.25 -49.60
C PRO A 276 -51.29 8.42 -49.31
N GLN A 277 -51.63 9.08 -48.20
CA GLN A 277 -53.01 9.22 -47.72
C GLN A 277 -54.04 9.62 -48.80
N PRO A 278 -53.78 10.59 -49.71
CA PRO A 278 -54.73 10.94 -50.76
C PRO A 278 -54.97 9.81 -51.78
N LEU A 279 -53.91 9.08 -52.14
CA LEU A 279 -53.98 7.95 -53.08
C LEU A 279 -54.61 6.71 -52.44
N TYR A 280 -54.40 6.49 -51.14
CA TYR A 280 -55.09 5.44 -50.40
C TYR A 280 -56.60 5.65 -50.37
N VAL A 281 -57.05 6.87 -50.08
CA VAL A 281 -58.49 7.20 -50.09
C VAL A 281 -59.09 7.02 -51.48
N LEU A 282 -58.39 7.49 -52.52
CA LEU A 282 -58.82 7.30 -53.91
C LEU A 282 -58.94 5.82 -54.26
N PHE A 283 -57.94 5.00 -53.90
CA PHE A 283 -57.96 3.56 -54.14
C PHE A 283 -59.14 2.88 -53.42
N MET A 284 -59.34 3.18 -52.13
CA MET A 284 -60.45 2.61 -51.34
C MET A 284 -61.82 2.97 -51.95
N GLN A 285 -62.01 4.24 -52.33
CA GLN A 285 -63.26 4.70 -52.93
C GLN A 285 -63.48 4.07 -54.30
N ALA A 286 -62.47 4.07 -55.17
CA ALA A 286 -62.57 3.49 -56.50
C ALA A 286 -62.79 1.97 -56.47
N SER A 287 -62.10 1.24 -55.59
CA SER A 287 -62.33 -0.19 -55.39
C SER A 287 -63.73 -0.49 -54.85
N SER A 288 -64.23 0.33 -53.90
CA SER A 288 -65.60 0.18 -53.41
C SER A 288 -66.66 0.45 -54.50
N TYR A 289 -66.38 1.38 -55.40
CA TYR A 289 -67.28 1.71 -56.52
C TYR A 289 -67.25 0.62 -57.60
N GLN A 290 -66.07 0.05 -57.90
CA GLN A 290 -65.91 -1.11 -58.78
C GLN A 290 -66.73 -2.31 -58.27
N GLU A 291 -66.68 -2.60 -56.97
CA GLU A 291 -67.41 -3.73 -56.38
C GLU A 291 -68.92 -3.49 -56.27
N ALA A 292 -69.36 -2.25 -56.01
CA ALA A 292 -70.76 -1.95 -55.72
C ALA A 292 -71.60 -1.51 -56.92
N CYS A 293 -71.02 -0.84 -57.91
CA CYS A 293 -71.79 -0.14 -58.95
C CYS A 293 -71.43 -0.54 -60.38
N ASP A 294 -70.13 -0.63 -60.72
CA ASP A 294 -69.69 -0.79 -62.11
C ASP A 294 -68.49 -1.76 -62.24
N PRO A 295 -68.71 -2.98 -62.79
CA PRO A 295 -67.64 -3.97 -62.95
C PRO A 295 -66.65 -3.63 -64.09
N ASP A 296 -66.96 -2.67 -64.97
CA ASP A 296 -66.09 -2.28 -66.09
C ASP A 296 -64.97 -1.29 -65.68
N LEU A 297 -65.01 -0.79 -64.44
CA LEU A 297 -63.94 -0.03 -63.81
C LEU A 297 -62.92 -0.99 -63.19
N VAL A 298 -61.72 -1.10 -63.76
CA VAL A 298 -60.62 -1.91 -63.20
C VAL A 298 -59.65 -1.00 -62.46
N VAL A 299 -59.51 -1.22 -61.15
CA VAL A 299 -58.54 -0.53 -60.30
C VAL A 299 -57.31 -1.42 -60.07
N SER A 300 -56.13 -1.00 -60.54
CA SER A 300 -54.86 -1.69 -60.32
C SER A 300 -53.84 -0.79 -59.61
N LEU A 301 -53.01 -1.41 -58.76
CA LEU A 301 -51.85 -0.77 -58.16
C LEU A 301 -50.61 -1.19 -58.95
N GLU A 302 -49.94 -0.22 -59.57
CA GLU A 302 -48.71 -0.46 -60.32
C GLU A 302 -47.55 0.31 -59.70
N GLY A 303 -46.42 -0.39 -59.54
CA GLY A 303 -45.19 0.18 -59.02
C GLY A 303 -44.35 -0.81 -58.23
N ASP A 304 -43.26 -0.30 -57.65
CA ASP A 304 -42.35 -1.09 -56.84
C ASP A 304 -42.79 -1.08 -55.37
N HIS A 305 -43.40 -2.17 -54.92
CA HIS A 305 -43.91 -2.33 -53.56
C HIS A 305 -42.81 -2.35 -52.49
N GLU A 306 -41.60 -2.80 -52.83
CA GLU A 306 -40.48 -2.88 -51.89
C GLU A 306 -39.84 -1.51 -51.66
N ALA A 307 -39.70 -0.72 -52.73
CA ALA A 307 -39.29 0.68 -52.64
C ALA A 307 -40.31 1.53 -51.86
N ALA A 308 -41.60 1.28 -52.02
CA ALA A 308 -42.67 1.98 -51.30
C ALA A 308 -42.69 1.70 -49.80
N ARG A 309 -42.50 0.43 -49.41
CA ARG A 309 -42.36 0.06 -48.00
C ARG A 309 -41.12 0.68 -47.37
N SER A 310 -40.01 0.73 -48.12
CA SER A 310 -38.78 1.35 -47.65
C SER A 310 -38.96 2.86 -47.42
N LEU A 311 -39.67 3.53 -48.33
CA LEU A 311 -39.98 4.96 -48.22
C LEU A 311 -40.90 5.28 -47.05
N ASP A 312 -41.92 4.44 -46.81
CA ASP A 312 -42.83 4.51 -45.66
C ASP A 312 -42.07 4.36 -44.33
N MET A 313 -41.11 3.42 -44.25
CA MET A 313 -40.23 3.27 -43.09
C MET A 313 -39.25 4.44 -42.93
N GLU A 314 -38.72 4.98 -44.02
CA GLU A 314 -37.80 6.13 -44.03
C GLU A 314 -38.52 7.41 -43.57
N THR A 315 -39.76 7.64 -44.00
CA THR A 315 -40.58 8.77 -43.51
C THR A 315 -40.90 8.68 -42.03
N VAL A 316 -41.15 7.47 -41.50
CA VAL A 316 -41.37 7.27 -40.07
C VAL A 316 -40.09 7.56 -39.28
N LEU A 317 -38.92 7.14 -39.78
CA LEU A 317 -37.63 7.41 -39.13
C LEU A 317 -37.28 8.91 -39.12
N GLU A 318 -37.59 9.65 -40.20
CA GLU A 318 -37.37 11.10 -40.26
C GLU A 318 -38.27 11.89 -39.30
N GLU A 319 -39.49 11.44 -39.01
CA GLU A 319 -40.37 12.07 -38.00
C GLU A 319 -39.85 11.91 -36.56
N PHE A 320 -39.11 10.84 -36.26
CA PHE A 320 -38.50 10.64 -34.93
C PHE A 320 -37.19 11.41 -34.72
N ASP A 321 -36.49 11.79 -35.80
CA ASP A 321 -35.20 12.52 -35.74
C ASP A 321 -35.38 14.05 -35.71
N SER A 322 -36.62 14.56 -35.91
CA SER A 322 -36.92 15.99 -35.91
C SER A 322 -36.95 16.64 -34.52
N ASP A 323 -36.85 15.87 -33.43
CA ASP A 323 -36.87 16.38 -32.05
C ASP A 323 -35.47 16.37 -31.37
N SER A 324 -34.40 16.11 -32.11
CA SER A 324 -33.02 16.16 -31.59
C SER A 324 -32.34 17.47 -31.97
N ASP A 325 -32.71 18.56 -31.29
CA ASP A 325 -31.88 19.78 -31.24
C ASP A 325 -30.61 19.47 -30.45
N ASN A 326 -29.51 19.22 -31.15
CA ASN A 326 -28.18 19.22 -30.54
C ASN A 326 -27.20 20.02 -31.40
N ASP A 327 -26.83 21.17 -30.85
CA ASP A 327 -25.76 22.04 -31.33
C ASP A 327 -24.39 21.33 -31.30
N ASP A 328 -23.60 21.62 -32.33
CA ASP A 328 -22.14 21.49 -32.44
C ASP A 328 -21.47 20.19 -31.96
N GLN A 329 -20.95 19.42 -32.93
CA GLN A 329 -19.51 19.10 -32.90
C GLN A 329 -18.94 18.61 -34.24
N ASP A 330 -17.84 19.28 -34.62
CA ASP A 330 -16.84 18.82 -35.58
C ASP A 330 -16.31 17.42 -35.26
N LYS A 331 -16.26 16.54 -36.28
CA LYS A 331 -15.02 15.85 -36.69
C LYS A 331 -15.17 15.04 -37.98
N HIS A 332 -14.42 15.53 -38.97
CA HIS A 332 -13.63 14.80 -39.96
C HIS A 332 -13.84 13.28 -40.13
N SER A 333 -14.29 12.86 -41.32
CA SER A 333 -13.44 12.13 -42.27
C SER A 333 -14.19 11.68 -43.53
N SER A 334 -13.84 12.26 -44.67
CA SER A 334 -13.47 11.58 -45.90
C SER A 334 -13.44 12.62 -47.02
N LYS A 335 -12.36 12.61 -47.79
CA LYS A 335 -12.15 13.51 -48.93
C LYS A 335 -13.10 13.10 -50.06
N HIS A 336 -14.37 13.44 -49.94
CA HIS A 336 -15.29 13.49 -51.07
C HIS A 336 -15.46 14.95 -51.48
N ARG A 337 -15.11 15.23 -52.74
CA ARG A 337 -15.31 16.50 -53.43
C ARG A 337 -16.68 17.08 -53.06
N ARG A 338 -16.71 18.16 -52.27
CA ARG A 338 -17.97 18.87 -51.93
C ARG A 338 -18.69 19.19 -53.25
N LYS A 339 -19.86 18.58 -53.46
CA LYS A 339 -20.78 18.96 -54.55
C LYS A 339 -21.01 20.47 -54.46
N THR A 340 -20.94 21.15 -55.61
CA THR A 340 -21.17 22.60 -55.72
C THR A 340 -22.54 22.98 -55.15
N THR A 341 -22.71 24.21 -54.68
CA THR A 341 -23.99 24.71 -54.16
C THR A 341 -25.13 24.57 -55.18
N GLU A 342 -24.82 24.68 -56.48
CA GLU A 342 -25.74 24.40 -57.57
C GLU A 342 -26.12 22.92 -57.68
N SER A 343 -25.17 22.00 -57.53
CA SER A 343 -25.47 20.55 -57.54
C SER A 343 -26.23 20.10 -56.29
N ARG A 344 -26.02 20.74 -55.14
CA ARG A 344 -26.88 20.56 -53.95
C ARG A 344 -28.29 21.10 -54.16
N LYS A 345 -28.44 22.23 -54.85
CA LYS A 345 -29.75 22.80 -55.20
C LYS A 345 -30.47 21.95 -56.25
N SER A 346 -29.76 21.37 -57.22
CA SER A 346 -30.35 20.44 -58.18
C SER A 346 -30.75 19.13 -57.53
N ASP A 347 -29.92 18.58 -56.63
CA ASP A 347 -30.24 17.35 -55.88
C ASP A 347 -31.46 17.57 -54.97
N ARG A 348 -31.56 18.73 -54.31
CA ARG A 348 -32.76 19.12 -53.54
C ARG A 348 -33.99 19.28 -54.43
N LYS A 349 -33.87 19.90 -55.61
CA LYS A 349 -34.98 19.99 -56.58
C LYS A 349 -35.44 18.62 -57.07
N LEU A 350 -34.49 17.69 -57.28
CA LEU A 350 -34.78 16.32 -57.67
C LEU A 350 -35.40 15.51 -56.52
N GLN A 351 -35.03 15.77 -55.26
CA GLN A 351 -35.67 15.19 -54.07
C GLN A 351 -37.13 15.66 -53.91
N VAL A 352 -37.39 16.96 -54.07
CA VAL A 352 -38.75 17.53 -53.96
C VAL A 352 -39.68 17.03 -55.07
N LEU A 353 -39.14 16.66 -56.22
CA LEU A 353 -39.89 16.12 -57.37
C LEU A 353 -39.89 14.58 -57.41
N ARG A 354 -39.47 13.89 -56.35
CA ARG A 354 -39.51 12.42 -56.31
C ARG A 354 -40.95 11.95 -56.42
N LYS A 355 -41.23 11.18 -57.46
CA LYS A 355 -42.51 10.49 -57.62
C LYS A 355 -42.58 9.36 -56.60
N HIS A 356 -43.75 9.16 -56.03
CA HIS A 356 -44.00 8.00 -55.20
C HIS A 356 -43.83 6.70 -56.04
N PRO A 357 -43.14 5.67 -55.53
CA PRO A 357 -42.88 4.43 -56.27
C PRO A 357 -44.13 3.61 -56.60
N LEU A 358 -45.26 3.89 -55.94
CA LEU A 358 -46.59 3.34 -56.28
C LEU A 358 -47.48 4.38 -56.95
N SER A 359 -48.23 3.92 -57.94
CA SER A 359 -49.27 4.66 -58.62
C SER A 359 -50.57 3.85 -58.67
N VAL A 360 -51.71 4.55 -58.59
CA VAL A 360 -53.04 3.96 -58.74
C VAL A 360 -53.49 4.18 -60.18
N ILE A 361 -53.82 3.10 -60.89
CA ILE A 361 -54.33 3.16 -62.25
C ILE A 361 -55.80 2.76 -62.24
N LEU A 362 -56.61 3.63 -62.86
CA LEU A 362 -58.04 3.43 -63.04
C LEU A 362 -58.30 3.27 -64.54
N VAL A 363 -58.64 2.06 -64.96
CA VAL A 363 -59.00 1.78 -66.36
C VAL A 363 -60.51 1.61 -66.43
N ILE A 364 -61.17 2.46 -67.21
CA ILE A 364 -62.62 2.36 -67.44
C ILE A 364 -62.80 1.75 -68.83
N GLY A 365 -63.32 0.53 -68.88
CA GLY A 365 -63.76 -0.09 -70.12
C GLY A 365 -65.05 0.58 -70.58
N CYS A 366 -65.03 1.29 -71.71
CA CYS A 366 -66.24 1.82 -72.30
C CYS A 366 -66.69 0.85 -73.41
N SER A 367 -67.89 0.27 -73.30
CA SER A 367 -68.50 -0.44 -74.42
C SER A 367 -68.85 0.58 -75.51
N ALA A 368 -67.93 0.84 -76.44
CA ALA A 368 -68.26 1.57 -77.65
C ALA A 368 -69.25 0.72 -78.46
N ALA A 369 -70.53 1.04 -78.33
CA ALA A 369 -71.58 0.52 -79.18
C ALA A 369 -71.17 0.72 -80.64
N GLN A 370 -71.12 -0.37 -81.40
CA GLN A 370 -71.24 -0.31 -82.86
C GLN A 370 -72.57 0.39 -83.17
N SER A 371 -72.49 1.68 -83.50
CA SER A 371 -73.59 2.41 -84.12
C SER A 371 -73.49 2.23 -85.63
N THR A 372 -74.49 1.52 -86.17
CA THR A 372 -74.93 1.38 -87.58
C THR A 372 -74.04 0.62 -88.55
#